data_AF-C4RFQ0-F1
#
_entry.id   AF-C4RFQ0-F1
#
_cell.length_a   1.000
_cell.length_b   1.000
_cell.length_c   1.000
_cell.angle_alpha   90.00
_cell.angle_beta   90.00
_cell.angle_gamma   90.00
#
_symmetry.space_group_name_H-M   'P 1'
#
loop_
_entity.id
_entity.type
_entity.pdbx_description
1 polymer ?
#
loop_
_entity_poly.entity_id
_entity_poly.type
_entity_poly.pdbx_seq_one_letter_code
_entity_poly.pdbx_strand_id
1 'polypeptide(L)'
;MRVAITGAEGFLGWHTRVLLRALGWPDPVLIGRADLADAAVLADRLRGVDRVLHLAGVNRGEPTEVAAGNVAVAEALVRGLRRCAQPPKTLVYANTTQAGNGTPYGDSKAAAAAILAGAAAGCQLVDHRLPHLYGEHGRPFYNSVTATFCRVLADGGEPELRDDRELRLVHVTDAAAALLDAPPAGVWDASMPALRISVRALADRLAGFAATYRGGELPSLADRHDVRLFNTYRSHLFPACYPMPLVRRVDHRGELVEAVRTHGGGGQTFCSATRPGVTRGQHFHLAKVERFVVLRGRAEIRLRRVGQRRLVRFPVDGAEPVVVDMPTMWAHDITNTGDEDLLTLFWTNDLFDPARPDTYPEPVAAA
;
A
#
# COMPACT_ATOMS: atom_id res chain seq x y z
N MET A 1 2.90 20.87 -17.26
CA MET A 1 4.24 21.06 -16.67
C MET A 1 5.17 19.99 -17.21
N ARG A 2 6.30 20.37 -17.80
CA ARG A 2 7.34 19.44 -18.27
C ARG A 2 8.44 19.32 -17.22
N VAL A 3 8.71 18.11 -16.78
CA VAL A 3 9.66 17.81 -15.69
C VAL A 3 10.90 17.12 -16.25
N ALA A 4 12.09 17.44 -15.73
CA ALA A 4 13.29 16.65 -15.92
C ALA A 4 13.73 16.01 -14.60
N ILE A 5 14.27 14.80 -14.64
CA ILE A 5 14.61 14.04 -13.43
C ILE A 5 16.03 13.47 -13.56
N THR A 6 16.92 13.83 -12.63
CA THR A 6 18.16 13.07 -12.40
C THR A 6 17.89 11.93 -11.43
N GLY A 7 18.61 10.81 -11.54
CA GLY A 7 18.40 9.67 -10.62
C GLY A 7 17.05 8.98 -10.82
N ALA A 8 16.50 9.04 -12.03
CA ALA A 8 15.16 8.56 -12.40
C ALA A 8 14.94 7.04 -12.22
N GLU A 9 16.02 6.26 -12.19
CA GLU A 9 15.99 4.81 -11.95
C GLU A 9 16.16 4.45 -10.46
N GLY A 10 16.45 5.44 -9.61
CA GLY A 10 16.51 5.25 -8.16
C GLY A 10 15.11 5.11 -7.56
N PHE A 11 15.04 4.66 -6.31
CA PHE A 11 13.79 4.43 -5.58
C PHE A 11 12.80 5.61 -5.67
N LEU A 12 13.23 6.81 -5.26
CA LEU A 12 12.40 8.02 -5.34
C LEU A 12 12.12 8.45 -6.78
N GLY A 13 13.08 8.29 -7.69
CA GLY A 13 12.92 8.66 -9.10
C GLY A 13 11.87 7.81 -9.82
N TRP A 14 11.86 6.49 -9.58
CA TRP A 14 10.87 5.59 -10.14
C TRP A 14 9.47 5.89 -9.61
N HIS A 15 9.32 6.04 -8.28
CA HIS A 15 8.04 6.43 -7.67
C HIS A 15 7.53 7.78 -8.17
N THR A 16 8.43 8.75 -8.40
CA THR A 16 8.07 10.04 -9.00
C THR A 16 7.52 9.88 -10.42
N ARG A 17 8.12 9.01 -11.24
CA ARG A 17 7.62 8.70 -12.59
C ARG A 17 6.26 8.00 -12.56
N VAL A 18 6.07 7.07 -11.62
CA VAL A 18 4.77 6.42 -11.42
C VAL A 18 3.71 7.45 -11.07
N LEU A 19 4.00 8.39 -10.16
CA LEU A 19 3.07 9.45 -9.80
C LEU A 19 2.78 10.40 -10.97
N LEU A 20 3.79 10.80 -11.75
CA LEU A 20 3.59 11.58 -12.98
C LEU A 20 2.61 10.90 -13.95
N ARG A 21 2.77 9.59 -14.13
CA ARG A 21 1.86 8.79 -14.97
C ARG A 21 0.44 8.74 -14.40
N ALA A 22 0.30 8.57 -13.08
CA ALA A 22 -1.00 8.57 -12.40
C ALA A 22 -1.71 9.94 -12.49
N LEU A 23 -0.95 11.03 -12.49
CA LEU A 23 -1.45 12.39 -12.71
C LEU A 23 -1.84 12.68 -14.17
N GLY A 24 -1.52 11.79 -15.11
CA GLY A 24 -1.70 12.04 -16.55
C GLY A 24 -0.78 13.14 -17.09
N TRP A 25 0.34 13.41 -16.41
CA TRP A 25 1.31 14.42 -16.86
C TRP A 25 2.24 13.84 -17.93
N PRO A 26 2.86 14.67 -18.78
CA PRO A 26 3.81 14.21 -19.79
C PRO A 26 4.98 13.42 -19.17
N ASP A 27 5.50 12.45 -19.92
CA ASP A 27 6.69 11.71 -19.52
C ASP A 27 7.86 12.66 -19.23
N PRO A 28 8.59 12.46 -18.12
CA PRO A 28 9.68 13.34 -17.76
C PRO A 28 10.90 13.14 -18.66
N VAL A 29 11.68 14.20 -18.85
CA VAL A 29 13.00 14.12 -19.45
C VAL A 29 13.96 13.44 -18.46
N LEU A 30 14.40 12.24 -18.78
CA LEU A 30 15.34 11.50 -17.94
C LEU A 30 16.77 12.01 -18.17
N ILE A 31 17.44 12.43 -17.11
CA ILE A 31 18.82 12.93 -17.15
C ILE A 31 19.74 11.90 -16.51
N GLY A 32 20.54 11.23 -17.34
CA GLY A 32 21.51 10.22 -16.94
C GLY A 32 22.91 10.78 -16.71
N ARG A 33 23.85 9.88 -16.37
CA ARG A 33 25.27 10.25 -16.18
C ARG A 33 25.91 10.79 -17.46
N ALA A 34 25.53 10.25 -18.62
CA ALA A 34 26.03 10.70 -19.92
C ALA A 34 25.60 12.14 -20.23
N ASP A 35 24.34 12.51 -19.93
CA ASP A 35 23.86 13.88 -20.09
C ASP A 35 24.61 14.84 -19.15
N LEU A 36 24.86 14.44 -17.89
CA LEU A 36 25.58 15.25 -16.91
C LEU A 36 27.08 15.44 -17.25
N ALA A 37 27.66 14.58 -18.08
CA ALA A 37 29.06 14.68 -18.47
C ALA A 37 29.34 15.85 -19.43
N ASP A 38 28.32 16.28 -20.20
CA ASP A 38 28.44 17.37 -21.18
C ASP A 38 27.39 18.47 -20.91
N ALA A 39 27.87 19.65 -20.55
CA ALA A 39 27.02 20.79 -20.21
C ALA A 39 26.16 21.30 -21.38
N ALA A 40 26.62 21.17 -22.63
CA ALA A 40 25.85 21.58 -23.80
C ALA A 40 24.72 20.60 -24.08
N VAL A 41 25.01 19.29 -23.99
CA VAL A 41 23.99 18.23 -24.10
C VAL A 41 22.93 18.39 -23.01
N LEU A 42 23.35 18.61 -21.76
CA LEU A 42 22.43 18.84 -20.65
C LEU A 42 21.55 20.07 -20.90
N ALA A 43 22.11 21.18 -21.37
CA ALA A 43 21.33 22.38 -21.67
C ALA A 43 20.29 22.14 -22.77
N ASP A 44 20.63 21.38 -23.81
CA ASP A 44 19.70 21.01 -24.88
C ASP A 44 18.56 20.12 -24.37
N ARG A 45 18.86 19.16 -23.49
CA ARG A 45 17.87 18.28 -22.85
C ARG A 45 16.91 19.04 -21.95
N LEU A 46 17.38 20.12 -21.32
CA LEU A 46 16.58 20.99 -20.43
C LEU A 46 15.73 22.03 -21.18
N ARG A 47 15.83 22.12 -22.52
CA ARG A 47 15.04 23.07 -23.30
C ARG A 47 13.53 22.84 -23.13
N GLY A 48 12.83 23.87 -22.66
CA GLY A 48 11.38 23.85 -22.44
C GLY A 48 10.94 23.00 -21.23
N VAL A 49 11.87 22.64 -20.34
CA VAL A 49 11.57 22.03 -19.05
C VAL A 49 11.17 23.12 -18.06
N ASP A 50 10.05 22.94 -17.37
CA ASP A 50 9.57 23.88 -16.35
C ASP A 50 10.27 23.66 -15.00
N ARG A 51 10.48 22.38 -14.65
CA ARG A 51 10.98 21.94 -13.33
C ARG A 51 12.01 20.82 -13.46
N VAL A 52 13.12 20.94 -12.76
CA VAL A 52 14.14 19.88 -12.64
C VAL A 52 14.08 19.29 -11.24
N LEU A 53 13.93 17.97 -11.15
CA LEU A 53 14.05 17.21 -9.91
C LEU A 53 15.43 16.57 -9.85
N HIS A 54 16.28 17.09 -8.98
CA HIS A 54 17.60 16.55 -8.73
C HIS A 54 17.53 15.47 -7.65
N LEU A 55 17.36 14.21 -8.07
CA LEU A 55 17.25 13.05 -7.17
C LEU A 55 18.50 12.16 -7.20
N ALA A 56 19.42 12.43 -8.14
CA ALA A 56 20.69 11.74 -8.19
C ALA A 56 21.51 12.00 -6.90
N GLY A 57 22.01 10.92 -6.32
CA GLY A 57 22.91 11.00 -5.18
C GLY A 57 23.51 9.64 -4.88
N VAL A 58 24.73 9.67 -4.36
CA VAL A 58 25.41 8.49 -3.81
C VAL A 58 25.01 8.40 -2.34
N ASN A 59 24.45 7.25 -1.96
CA ASN A 59 23.96 7.00 -0.60
C ASN A 59 24.78 5.93 0.14
N ARG A 60 25.73 5.26 -0.53
CA ARG A 60 26.57 4.20 0.02
C ARG A 60 27.85 4.05 -0.81
N GLY A 61 28.96 3.77 -0.13
CA GLY A 61 30.32 3.70 -0.66
C GLY A 61 31.30 4.14 0.43
N GLU A 62 32.59 4.25 0.11
CA GLU A 62 33.53 4.87 1.04
C GLU A 62 33.12 6.33 1.28
N PRO A 63 33.23 6.86 2.52
CA PRO A 63 32.80 8.21 2.87
C PRO A 63 33.27 9.31 1.91
N THR A 64 34.52 9.22 1.46
CA THR A 64 35.14 10.17 0.53
C THR A 64 34.55 10.07 -0.87
N GLU A 65 34.24 8.86 -1.36
CA GLU A 65 33.62 8.62 -2.67
C GLU A 65 32.16 9.10 -2.69
N VAL A 66 31.43 8.85 -1.60
CA VAL A 66 30.05 9.35 -1.42
C VAL A 66 30.06 10.89 -1.48
N ALA A 67 30.99 11.51 -0.77
CA ALA A 67 31.11 12.96 -0.74
C ALA A 67 31.46 13.55 -2.11
N ALA A 68 32.51 13.04 -2.74
CA ALA A 68 32.96 13.48 -4.06
C ALA A 68 31.87 13.26 -5.13
N GLY A 69 31.16 12.13 -5.09
CA GLY A 69 30.11 11.81 -6.05
C GLY A 69 28.91 12.76 -5.98
N ASN A 70 28.44 13.11 -4.78
CA ASN A 70 27.33 14.05 -4.60
C ASN A 70 27.70 15.46 -5.05
N VAL A 71 28.91 15.92 -4.72
CA VAL A 71 29.44 17.22 -5.15
C VAL A 71 29.59 17.28 -6.67
N ALA A 72 30.24 16.28 -7.28
CA ALA A 72 30.49 16.27 -8.72
C ALA A 72 29.19 16.28 -9.55
N VAL A 73 28.16 15.54 -9.11
CA VAL A 73 26.86 15.48 -9.77
C VAL A 73 26.09 16.80 -9.63
N ALA A 74 26.18 17.48 -8.49
CA ALA A 74 25.62 18.82 -8.31
C ALA A 74 26.32 19.84 -9.21
N GLU A 75 27.66 19.88 -9.23
CA GLU A 75 28.43 20.79 -10.08
C GLU A 75 28.13 20.57 -11.57
N ALA A 76 28.03 19.31 -12.00
CA ALA A 76 27.67 18.97 -13.38
C ALA A 76 26.31 19.54 -13.78
N LEU A 77 25.31 19.41 -12.90
CA LEU A 77 23.99 20.00 -13.13
C LEU A 77 24.07 21.52 -13.23
N VAL A 78 24.80 22.18 -12.34
CA VAL A 78 24.99 23.64 -12.36
C VAL A 78 25.67 24.11 -13.64
N ARG A 79 26.69 23.40 -14.14
CA ARG A 79 27.35 23.72 -15.41
C ARG A 79 26.38 23.70 -16.58
N GLY A 80 25.51 22.69 -16.66
CA GLY A 80 24.48 22.63 -17.72
C GLY A 80 23.42 23.71 -17.57
N LEU A 81 22.90 23.94 -16.36
CA LEU A 81 21.91 24.98 -16.09
C LEU A 81 22.39 26.39 -16.49
N ARG A 82 23.67 26.71 -16.20
CA ARG A 82 24.29 27.98 -16.60
C ARG A 82 24.43 28.14 -18.12
N ARG A 83 24.36 27.06 -18.88
CA ARG A 83 24.44 27.08 -20.35
C ARG A 83 23.05 27.18 -21.01
N CYS A 84 21.97 26.96 -20.27
CA CYS A 84 20.62 27.17 -20.76
C CYS A 84 20.38 28.66 -21.06
N ALA A 85 19.95 28.97 -22.29
CA ALA A 85 19.50 30.32 -22.63
C ALA A 85 18.24 30.73 -21.82
N GLN A 86 17.37 29.76 -21.55
CA GLN A 86 16.20 29.89 -20.68
C GLN A 86 16.25 28.73 -19.68
N PRO A 87 16.79 28.95 -18.46
CA PRO A 87 16.83 27.90 -17.45
C PRO A 87 15.41 27.53 -17.00
N PRO A 88 15.19 26.28 -16.55
CA PRO A 88 13.95 25.89 -15.91
C PRO A 88 13.59 26.82 -14.75
N LYS A 89 12.28 27.03 -14.51
CA LYS A 89 11.80 27.95 -13.46
C LYS A 89 12.17 27.47 -12.05
N THR A 90 12.12 26.16 -11.84
CA THR A 90 12.35 25.56 -10.53
C THR A 90 13.34 24.41 -10.61
N LEU A 91 14.32 24.43 -9.71
CA LEU A 91 15.21 23.32 -9.42
C LEU A 91 14.84 22.80 -8.03
N VAL A 92 14.37 21.56 -7.97
CA VAL A 92 14.03 20.91 -6.71
C VAL A 92 15.14 19.94 -6.37
N TYR A 93 15.71 20.06 -5.18
CA TYR A 93 16.72 19.14 -4.68
C TYR A 93 16.12 18.21 -3.63
N ALA A 94 16.20 16.90 -3.87
CA ALA A 94 15.85 15.89 -2.87
C ALA A 94 17.02 15.72 -1.88
N ASN A 95 17.03 16.60 -0.89
CA ASN A 95 17.99 16.62 0.20
C ASN A 95 17.51 15.73 1.36
N THR A 96 18.23 15.77 2.48
CA THR A 96 17.96 14.96 3.66
C THR A 96 17.90 15.82 4.92
N THR A 97 17.06 15.43 5.88
CA THR A 97 17.08 16.02 7.24
C THR A 97 18.41 15.78 7.97
N GLN A 98 19.26 14.88 7.47
CA GLN A 98 20.62 14.64 7.99
C GLN A 98 21.65 15.65 7.46
N ALA A 99 21.28 16.58 6.57
CA ALA A 99 22.23 17.49 5.95
C ALA A 99 22.91 18.39 6.99
N GLY A 100 24.25 18.36 7.00
CA GLY A 100 25.09 19.13 7.94
C GLY A 100 25.15 18.56 9.36
N ASN A 101 24.89 17.26 9.54
CA ASN A 101 24.96 16.61 10.85
C ASN A 101 26.37 16.12 11.24
N GLY A 102 27.42 16.47 10.47
CA GLY A 102 28.80 16.06 10.72
C GLY A 102 29.15 14.65 10.23
N THR A 103 28.20 13.92 9.63
CA THR A 103 28.49 12.66 8.94
C THR A 103 28.92 12.94 7.50
N PRO A 104 29.80 12.12 6.90
CA PRO A 104 30.23 12.30 5.51
C PRO A 104 29.07 12.38 4.51
N TYR A 105 28.02 11.57 4.72
CA TYR A 105 26.80 11.63 3.92
C TYR A 105 26.05 12.96 4.13
N GLY A 106 25.79 13.35 5.37
CA GLY A 106 25.10 14.60 5.71
C GLY A 106 25.83 15.85 5.20
N ASP A 107 27.14 15.90 5.37
CA ASP A 107 27.96 17.03 4.94
C ASP A 107 28.07 17.10 3.42
N SER A 108 28.16 15.95 2.72
CA SER A 108 28.12 15.92 1.26
C SER A 108 26.80 16.46 0.68
N LYS A 109 25.68 16.16 1.36
CA LYS A 109 24.35 16.62 0.96
C LYS A 109 24.18 18.12 1.19
N ALA A 110 24.76 18.67 2.27
CA ALA A 110 24.82 20.10 2.53
C ALA A 110 25.71 20.84 1.51
N ALA A 111 26.88 20.29 1.17
CA ALA A 111 27.77 20.84 0.16
C ALA A 111 27.10 20.89 -1.23
N ALA A 112 26.43 19.80 -1.63
CA ALA A 112 25.63 19.76 -2.86
C ALA A 112 24.53 20.84 -2.87
N ALA A 113 23.80 21.04 -1.76
CA ALA A 113 22.81 22.10 -1.66
C ALA A 113 23.42 23.50 -1.86
N ALA A 114 24.59 23.77 -1.27
CA ALA A 114 25.30 25.04 -1.45
C ALA A 114 25.75 25.26 -2.90
N ILE A 115 26.23 24.22 -3.58
CA ILE A 115 26.59 24.26 -5.01
C ILE A 115 25.36 24.58 -5.86
N LEU A 116 24.24 23.89 -5.63
CA LEU A 116 22.99 24.11 -6.36
C LEU A 116 22.43 25.52 -6.09
N ALA A 117 22.59 26.07 -4.89
CA ALA A 117 22.23 27.46 -4.58
C ALA A 117 23.06 28.46 -5.40
N GLY A 118 24.33 28.14 -5.69
CA GLY A 118 25.18 28.91 -6.60
C GLY A 118 24.73 28.90 -8.07
N ALA A 119 23.72 28.10 -8.45
CA ALA A 119 23.08 28.12 -9.77
C ALA A 119 21.93 29.13 -9.88
N ALA A 120 21.56 29.82 -8.78
CA ALA A 120 20.34 30.62 -8.67
C ALA A 120 20.28 31.90 -9.54
N ALA A 121 21.20 32.12 -10.47
CA ALA A 121 21.06 33.13 -11.50
C ALA A 121 20.06 32.64 -12.59
N GLY A 122 18.77 32.63 -12.26
CA GLY A 122 17.67 32.36 -13.20
C GLY A 122 16.73 31.20 -12.85
N CYS A 123 16.96 30.49 -11.75
CA CYS A 123 16.12 29.37 -11.31
C CYS A 123 15.83 29.46 -9.81
N GLN A 124 14.58 29.24 -9.40
CA GLN A 124 14.21 29.11 -7.99
C GLN A 124 14.65 27.74 -7.47
N LEU A 125 15.55 27.72 -6.48
CA LEU A 125 15.92 26.50 -5.77
C LEU A 125 14.88 26.17 -4.69
N VAL A 126 14.39 24.95 -4.70
CA VAL A 126 13.59 24.34 -3.63
C VAL A 126 14.41 23.22 -3.01
N ASP A 127 15.01 23.48 -1.84
CA ASP A 127 15.77 22.50 -1.08
C ASP A 127 14.85 21.67 -0.18
N HIS A 128 14.46 20.48 -0.63
CA HIS A 128 13.53 19.64 0.11
C HIS A 128 14.27 18.67 1.03
N ARG A 129 14.32 18.97 2.33
CA ARG A 129 14.95 18.11 3.34
C ARG A 129 14.05 16.94 3.74
N LEU A 130 14.24 15.80 3.08
CA LEU A 130 13.43 14.61 3.30
C LEU A 130 13.93 13.80 4.51
N PRO A 131 13.02 13.28 5.37
CA PRO A 131 13.39 12.30 6.38
C PRO A 131 13.64 10.92 5.71
N HIS A 132 13.69 9.84 6.49
CA HIS A 132 13.85 8.51 5.90
C HIS A 132 12.63 8.18 5.03
N LEU A 133 12.89 7.69 3.83
CA LEU A 133 11.84 7.26 2.91
C LEU A 133 11.61 5.75 3.03
N TYR A 134 10.34 5.35 2.93
CA TYR A 134 9.94 3.94 2.79
C TYR A 134 8.85 3.81 1.72
N GLY A 135 8.62 2.59 1.27
CA GLY A 135 7.64 2.29 0.23
C GLY A 135 8.01 1.02 -0.52
N GLU A 136 7.11 0.65 -1.43
CA GLU A 136 7.16 -0.54 -2.25
C GLU A 136 8.42 -0.56 -3.12
N HIS A 137 9.04 -1.74 -3.28
CA HIS A 137 10.24 -1.94 -4.10
C HIS A 137 11.50 -1.21 -3.57
N GLY A 138 11.53 -0.85 -2.29
CA GLY A 138 12.76 -0.40 -1.63
C GLY A 138 13.85 -1.47 -1.69
N ARG A 139 15.10 -1.07 -1.97
CA ARG A 139 16.23 -2.01 -2.01
C ARG A 139 16.60 -2.45 -0.59
N PRO A 140 16.46 -3.74 -0.23
CA PRO A 140 16.85 -4.22 1.09
C PRO A 140 18.38 -4.23 1.25
N PHE A 141 18.85 -4.25 2.50
CA PHE A 141 20.26 -4.27 2.87
C PHE A 141 21.08 -3.14 2.23
N TYR A 142 20.46 -2.00 1.93
CA TYR A 142 21.11 -0.83 1.34
C TYR A 142 21.10 0.36 2.33
N ASN A 143 20.09 1.22 2.27
CA ASN A 143 19.95 2.40 3.14
C ASN A 143 18.54 2.54 3.76
N SER A 144 17.69 1.52 3.61
CA SER A 144 16.33 1.50 4.15
C SER A 144 16.18 0.34 5.13
N VAL A 145 15.98 0.69 6.41
CA VAL A 145 15.67 -0.28 7.47
C VAL A 145 14.32 -0.96 7.22
N THR A 146 13.31 -0.19 6.77
CA THR A 146 11.99 -0.73 6.44
C THR A 146 12.05 -1.78 5.33
N ALA A 147 12.75 -1.50 4.22
CA ALA A 147 12.91 -2.47 3.12
C ALA A 147 13.67 -3.73 3.57
N THR A 148 14.67 -3.54 4.43
CA THR A 148 15.46 -4.65 4.99
C THR A 148 14.61 -5.55 5.88
N PHE A 149 13.85 -4.97 6.81
CA PHE A 149 12.94 -5.72 7.69
C PHE A 149 11.85 -6.44 6.88
N CYS A 150 11.24 -5.75 5.91
CA CYS A 150 10.27 -6.37 5.02
C CYS A 150 10.85 -7.58 4.28
N ARG A 151 12.06 -7.46 3.74
CA ARG A 151 12.73 -8.56 3.04
C ARG A 151 13.03 -9.74 3.97
N VAL A 152 13.60 -9.48 5.15
CA VAL A 152 13.92 -10.52 6.13
C VAL A 152 12.66 -11.28 6.55
N LEU A 153 11.57 -10.57 6.86
CA LEU A 153 10.30 -11.17 7.25
C LEU A 153 9.62 -11.93 6.10
N ALA A 154 9.75 -11.44 4.86
CA ALA A 154 9.26 -12.11 3.66
C ALA A 154 9.99 -13.43 3.39
N ASP A 155 11.29 -13.48 3.70
CA ASP A 155 12.12 -14.70 3.61
C ASP A 155 11.94 -15.63 4.83
N GLY A 156 11.03 -15.30 5.77
CA GLY A 156 10.74 -16.11 6.95
C GLY A 156 11.71 -15.91 8.13
N GLY A 157 12.64 -14.96 8.03
CA GLY A 157 13.58 -14.62 9.09
C GLY A 157 13.05 -13.61 10.10
N GLU A 158 13.91 -13.25 11.05
CA GLU A 158 13.64 -12.24 12.09
C GLU A 158 14.57 -11.03 11.93
N PRO A 159 14.04 -9.80 11.93
CA PRO A 159 14.87 -8.60 11.87
C PRO A 159 15.87 -8.48 13.04
N GLU A 160 17.15 -8.26 12.72
CA GLU A 160 18.16 -7.95 13.74
C GLU A 160 18.01 -6.50 14.23
N LEU A 161 17.84 -6.34 15.55
CA LEU A 161 17.76 -5.03 16.21
C LEU A 161 19.12 -4.67 16.82
N ARG A 162 19.75 -3.61 16.33
CA ARG A 162 21.02 -3.09 16.87
C ARG A 162 20.80 -1.94 17.84
N ASP A 163 20.09 -0.91 17.38
CA ASP A 163 19.79 0.30 18.15
C ASP A 163 18.30 0.68 18.00
N ASP A 164 17.62 0.93 19.12
CA ASP A 164 16.19 1.28 19.13
C ASP A 164 15.95 2.80 19.08
N ARG A 165 16.49 3.44 18.04
CA ARG A 165 16.33 4.89 17.83
C ARG A 165 14.97 5.24 17.24
N GLU A 166 14.52 6.48 17.45
CA GLU A 166 13.33 7.00 16.76
C GLU A 166 13.62 7.25 15.27
N LEU A 167 12.71 6.80 14.42
CA LEU A 167 12.67 7.07 12.98
C LEU A 167 11.54 8.04 12.68
N ARG A 168 11.80 8.95 11.74
CA ARG A 168 10.79 9.70 11.01
C ARG A 168 10.70 9.14 9.61
N LEU A 169 9.56 8.55 9.26
CA LEU A 169 9.34 7.85 8.01
C LEU A 169 8.29 8.57 7.16
N VAL A 170 8.64 8.88 5.91
CA VAL A 170 7.71 9.41 4.91
C VAL A 170 7.56 8.39 3.78
N HIS A 171 6.33 8.14 3.36
CA HIS A 171 6.10 7.25 2.21
C HIS A 171 6.59 7.95 0.95
N VAL A 172 7.31 7.21 0.12
CA VAL A 172 8.00 7.73 -1.06
C VAL A 172 7.06 8.39 -2.07
N THR A 173 5.77 8.00 -2.14
CA THR A 173 4.80 8.67 -3.00
C THR A 173 4.41 10.05 -2.48
N ASP A 174 4.33 10.27 -1.17
CA ASP A 174 4.11 11.62 -0.62
C ASP A 174 5.34 12.51 -0.80
N ALA A 175 6.54 11.94 -0.65
CA ALA A 175 7.77 12.65 -0.97
C ALA A 175 7.80 13.04 -2.45
N ALA A 176 7.43 12.14 -3.37
CA ALA A 176 7.30 12.44 -4.79
C ALA A 176 6.25 13.54 -5.05
N ALA A 177 5.10 13.49 -4.37
CA ALA A 177 4.06 14.51 -4.48
C ALA A 177 4.58 15.88 -4.03
N ALA A 178 5.33 15.95 -2.93
CA ALA A 178 5.93 17.18 -2.43
C ALA A 178 6.97 17.75 -3.42
N LEU A 179 7.81 16.91 -4.03
CA LEU A 179 8.80 17.36 -5.02
C LEU A 179 8.15 17.85 -6.32
N LEU A 180 6.96 17.36 -6.64
CA LEU A 180 6.20 17.73 -7.83
C LEU A 180 5.26 18.93 -7.60
N ASP A 181 5.05 19.36 -6.35
CA ASP A 181 3.88 20.16 -5.94
C ASP A 181 2.56 19.58 -6.47
N ALA A 182 2.42 18.25 -6.39
CA ALA A 182 1.20 17.59 -6.82
C ALA A 182 0.05 17.92 -5.83
N PRO A 183 -1.15 18.28 -6.32
CA PRO A 183 -2.29 18.52 -5.45
C PRO A 183 -2.65 17.24 -4.67
N PRO A 184 -3.05 17.33 -3.40
CA PRO A 184 -3.45 16.17 -2.61
C PRO A 184 -4.68 15.50 -3.25
N ALA A 185 -4.69 14.16 -3.29
CA ALA A 185 -5.77 13.38 -3.90
C ALA A 185 -6.25 12.22 -3.00
N GLY A 186 -5.95 12.29 -1.69
CA GLY A 186 -6.27 11.24 -0.71
C GLY A 186 -5.37 9.99 -0.79
N VAL A 187 -4.88 9.64 -1.99
CA VAL A 187 -3.95 8.50 -2.20
C VAL A 187 -2.50 8.90 -1.96
N TRP A 188 -2.11 10.12 -2.36
CA TRP A 188 -0.90 10.83 -1.96
C TRP A 188 -1.28 12.16 -1.32
N ASP A 189 -0.45 12.62 -0.40
CA ASP A 189 -0.62 13.89 0.30
C ASP A 189 0.75 14.37 0.80
N ALA A 190 1.29 15.42 0.18
CA ALA A 190 2.56 16.03 0.58
C ALA A 190 2.53 16.61 2.01
N SER A 191 1.34 16.86 2.57
CA SER A 191 1.15 17.35 3.94
C SER A 191 0.97 16.23 4.96
N MET A 192 0.92 14.96 4.53
CA MET A 192 0.76 13.83 5.44
C MET A 192 1.91 13.81 6.47
N PRO A 193 1.60 13.78 7.78
CA PRO A 193 2.62 13.74 8.82
C PRO A 193 3.54 12.53 8.64
N ALA A 194 4.84 12.72 8.90
CA ALA A 194 5.77 11.61 8.95
C ALA A 194 5.39 10.66 10.08
N LEU A 195 5.48 9.34 9.82
CA LEU A 195 5.33 8.34 10.86
C LEU A 195 6.54 8.43 11.81
N ARG A 196 6.29 8.74 13.08
CA ARG A 196 7.28 8.68 14.16
C ARG A 196 7.18 7.32 14.83
N ILE A 197 8.24 6.53 14.74
CA ILE A 197 8.24 5.14 15.23
C ILE A 197 9.66 4.72 15.62
N SER A 198 9.83 3.94 16.70
CA SER A 198 11.13 3.36 17.03
C SER A 198 11.49 2.22 16.07
N VAL A 199 12.77 1.87 15.97
CA VAL A 199 13.21 0.72 15.14
C VAL A 199 12.53 -0.57 15.61
N ARG A 200 12.43 -0.79 16.92
CA ARG A 200 11.73 -1.94 17.50
C ARG A 200 10.25 -1.95 17.16
N ALA A 201 9.55 -0.83 17.40
CA ALA A 201 8.12 -0.73 17.10
C ALA A 201 7.81 -0.95 15.61
N LEU A 202 8.71 -0.52 14.71
CA LEU A 202 8.61 -0.83 13.29
C LEU A 202 8.76 -2.32 13.00
N ALA A 203 9.75 -2.98 13.62
CA ALA A 203 9.97 -4.41 13.47
C ALA A 203 8.76 -5.21 13.98
N ASP A 204 8.26 -4.89 15.18
CA ASP A 204 7.11 -5.55 15.80
C ASP A 204 5.85 -5.39 14.94
N ARG A 205 5.60 -4.18 14.42
CA ARG A 205 4.45 -3.91 13.53
C ARG A 205 4.53 -4.73 12.23
N LEU A 206 5.69 -4.74 11.56
CA LEU A 206 5.89 -5.52 10.35
C LEU A 206 5.84 -7.03 10.62
N ALA A 207 6.35 -7.49 11.77
CA ALA A 207 6.27 -8.89 12.18
C ALA A 207 4.81 -9.32 12.43
N GLY A 208 3.99 -8.46 13.03
CA GLY A 208 2.55 -8.69 13.19
C GLY A 208 1.82 -8.83 11.85
N PHE A 209 2.15 -7.96 10.88
CA PHE A 209 1.64 -8.09 9.51
C PHE A 209 2.07 -9.42 8.86
N ALA A 210 3.35 -9.78 8.98
CA ALA A 210 3.88 -11.02 8.43
C ALA A 210 3.23 -12.25 9.05
N ALA A 211 3.07 -12.28 10.37
CA ALA A 211 2.45 -13.39 11.09
C ALA A 211 1.00 -13.63 10.64
N THR A 212 0.22 -12.55 10.50
CA THR A 212 -1.18 -12.63 10.02
C THR A 212 -1.23 -13.07 8.55
N TYR A 213 -0.43 -12.42 7.71
CA TYR A 213 -0.52 -12.58 6.26
C TYR A 213 0.02 -13.91 5.73
N ARG A 214 0.94 -14.56 6.46
CA ARG A 214 1.39 -15.93 6.15
C ARG A 214 0.22 -16.93 6.13
N GLY A 215 -0.83 -16.69 6.92
CA GLY A 215 -2.05 -17.50 6.93
C GLY A 215 -3.05 -17.15 5.82
N GLY A 216 -2.75 -16.18 4.96
CA GLY A 216 -3.68 -15.65 3.96
C GLY A 216 -4.71 -14.67 4.52
N GLU A 217 -4.61 -14.31 5.80
CA GLU A 217 -5.51 -13.36 6.46
C GLU A 217 -4.95 -11.92 6.38
N LEU A 218 -5.83 -10.93 6.33
CA LEU A 218 -5.46 -9.53 6.26
C LEU A 218 -5.31 -8.95 7.68
N PRO A 219 -4.17 -8.30 8.01
CA PRO A 219 -4.01 -7.66 9.31
C PRO A 219 -4.91 -6.43 9.46
N SER A 220 -4.98 -5.89 10.67
CA SER A 220 -5.60 -4.58 10.91
C SER A 220 -4.86 -3.49 10.14
N LEU A 221 -5.62 -2.71 9.35
CA LEU A 221 -5.14 -1.57 8.59
C LEU A 221 -5.90 -0.31 9.04
N ALA A 222 -5.68 0.08 10.30
CA ALA A 222 -6.48 1.10 10.98
C ALA A 222 -6.32 2.50 10.38
N ASP A 223 -5.15 2.77 9.79
CA ASP A 223 -4.85 4.05 9.17
C ASP A 223 -4.00 3.90 7.89
N ARG A 224 -3.73 5.04 7.25
CA ARG A 224 -2.97 5.10 6.00
C ARG A 224 -1.49 4.72 6.17
N HIS A 225 -0.90 4.87 7.35
CA HIS A 225 0.45 4.37 7.60
C HIS A 225 0.47 2.84 7.62
N ASP A 226 -0.52 2.20 8.24
CA ASP A 226 -0.63 0.75 8.27
C ASP A 226 -0.84 0.18 6.87
N VAL A 227 -1.75 0.77 6.07
CA VAL A 227 -1.96 0.37 4.66
C VAL A 227 -0.64 0.42 3.88
N ARG A 228 0.16 1.47 4.05
CA ARG A 228 1.41 1.67 3.31
C ARG A 228 2.55 0.79 3.78
N LEU A 229 2.70 0.59 5.08
CA LEU A 229 3.68 -0.35 5.62
C LEU A 229 3.34 -1.77 5.20
N PHE A 230 2.06 -2.14 5.21
CA PHE A 230 1.62 -3.45 4.75
C PHE A 230 1.86 -3.65 3.25
N ASN A 231 1.54 -2.65 2.40
CA ASN A 231 1.85 -2.73 0.98
C ASN A 231 3.36 -2.75 0.70
N THR A 232 4.15 -2.01 1.49
CA THR A 232 5.62 -2.08 1.44
C THR A 232 6.07 -3.51 1.69
N TYR A 233 5.58 -4.16 2.76
CA TYR A 233 5.88 -5.57 3.06
C TYR A 233 5.45 -6.50 1.92
N ARG A 234 4.21 -6.39 1.43
CA ARG A 234 3.68 -7.22 0.33
C ARG A 234 4.49 -7.09 -0.96
N SER A 235 5.09 -5.92 -1.22
CA SER A 235 5.97 -5.74 -2.38
C SER A 235 7.22 -6.64 -2.36
N HIS A 236 7.66 -7.09 -1.18
CA HIS A 236 8.77 -8.03 -1.02
C HIS A 236 8.35 -9.51 -1.10
N LEU A 237 7.04 -9.80 -0.99
CA LEU A 237 6.47 -11.14 -1.14
C LEU A 237 6.12 -11.47 -2.59
N PHE A 238 5.80 -10.47 -3.40
CA PHE A 238 5.42 -10.66 -4.79
C PHE A 238 6.64 -11.00 -5.67
N PRO A 239 6.52 -11.94 -6.63
CA PRO A 239 5.35 -12.80 -6.90
C PRO A 239 5.32 -14.10 -6.10
N ALA A 240 6.42 -14.46 -5.43
CA ALA A 240 6.68 -15.80 -4.90
C ALA A 240 5.65 -16.30 -3.86
N CYS A 241 5.00 -15.39 -3.13
CA CYS A 241 4.01 -15.74 -2.11
C CYS A 241 2.64 -16.16 -2.71
N TYR A 242 2.46 -16.03 -4.04
CA TYR A 242 1.21 -16.35 -4.72
C TYR A 242 1.39 -17.51 -5.72
N PRO A 243 0.31 -18.27 -6.00
CA PRO A 243 -1.02 -18.20 -5.38
C PRO A 243 -1.07 -18.74 -3.95
N MET A 244 -1.99 -18.23 -3.14
CA MET A 244 -2.27 -18.73 -1.79
C MET A 244 -3.48 -19.68 -1.83
N PRO A 245 -3.36 -20.93 -1.35
CA PRO A 245 -4.47 -21.87 -1.34
C PRO A 245 -5.51 -21.49 -0.28
N LEU A 246 -6.79 -21.68 -0.61
CA LEU A 246 -7.90 -21.56 0.34
C LEU A 246 -8.44 -22.95 0.70
N VAL A 247 -8.91 -23.11 1.93
CA VAL A 247 -9.51 -24.36 2.40
C VAL A 247 -10.94 -24.47 1.88
N ARG A 248 -11.21 -25.52 1.10
CA ARG A 248 -12.55 -25.90 0.66
C ARG A 248 -13.16 -26.88 1.66
N ARG A 249 -14.29 -26.52 2.27
CA ARG A 249 -15.07 -27.43 3.12
C ARG A 249 -16.23 -27.99 2.31
N VAL A 250 -16.26 -29.30 2.12
CA VAL A 250 -17.22 -29.99 1.25
C VAL A 250 -18.03 -31.02 2.04
N ASP A 251 -19.33 -31.04 1.84
CA ASP A 251 -20.22 -32.09 2.35
C ASP A 251 -21.36 -32.39 1.35
N HIS A 252 -22.36 -33.17 1.75
CA HIS A 252 -23.48 -33.55 0.88
C HIS A 252 -24.36 -32.36 0.44
N ARG A 253 -24.28 -31.21 1.13
CA ARG A 253 -25.03 -29.97 0.86
C ARG A 253 -24.32 -29.10 -0.17
N GLY A 254 -23.08 -29.41 -0.53
CA GLY A 254 -22.22 -28.65 -1.44
C GLY A 254 -20.91 -28.24 -0.78
N GLU A 255 -20.47 -27.01 -1.01
CA GLU A 255 -19.17 -26.54 -0.50
C GLU A 255 -19.22 -25.14 0.13
N LEU A 256 -18.18 -24.79 0.88
CA LEU A 256 -17.96 -23.48 1.48
C LEU A 256 -16.45 -23.14 1.47
N VAL A 257 -16.13 -21.90 1.13
CA VAL A 257 -14.78 -21.34 1.14
C VAL A 257 -14.77 -20.02 1.90
N GLU A 258 -13.88 -19.88 2.87
CA GLU A 258 -13.60 -18.60 3.54
C GLU A 258 -12.64 -17.81 2.65
N ALA A 259 -13.14 -16.75 2.01
CA ALA A 259 -12.44 -16.06 0.93
C ALA A 259 -11.54 -14.92 1.45
N VAL A 260 -12.06 -14.10 2.38
CA VAL A 260 -11.33 -12.96 2.94
C VAL A 260 -11.60 -12.90 4.44
N ARG A 261 -10.54 -12.89 5.25
CA ARG A 261 -10.60 -12.76 6.70
C ARG A 261 -9.76 -11.55 7.10
N THR A 262 -10.38 -10.51 7.65
CA THR A 262 -9.72 -9.24 7.98
C THR A 262 -9.76 -8.99 9.48
N HIS A 263 -8.58 -8.76 10.07
CA HIS A 263 -8.42 -8.38 11.47
C HIS A 263 -8.64 -6.88 11.67
N GLY A 264 -9.05 -6.46 12.87
CA GLY A 264 -9.14 -5.04 13.24
C GLY A 264 -10.27 -4.22 12.62
N GLY A 265 -11.14 -4.84 11.83
CA GLY A 265 -12.31 -4.21 11.21
C GLY A 265 -12.47 -4.64 9.75
N GLY A 266 -13.71 -4.76 9.27
CA GLY A 266 -14.02 -5.17 7.89
C GLY A 266 -14.54 -6.60 7.75
N GLY A 267 -14.46 -7.40 8.81
CA GLY A 267 -15.16 -8.69 8.93
C GLY A 267 -14.59 -9.80 8.05
N GLN A 268 -15.45 -10.79 7.80
CA GLN A 268 -15.13 -11.98 7.04
C GLN A 268 -16.08 -12.13 5.86
N THR A 269 -15.54 -12.44 4.68
CA THR A 269 -16.29 -12.84 3.51
C THR A 269 -16.06 -14.31 3.20
N PHE A 270 -17.14 -15.04 2.97
CA PHE A 270 -17.08 -16.44 2.55
C PHE A 270 -18.15 -16.71 1.49
N CYS A 271 -17.96 -17.76 0.72
CA CYS A 271 -18.89 -18.16 -0.32
C CYS A 271 -19.25 -19.63 -0.19
N SER A 272 -20.45 -19.98 -0.65
CA SER A 272 -20.89 -21.38 -0.72
C SER A 272 -21.49 -21.69 -2.07
N ALA A 273 -21.24 -22.90 -2.57
CA ALA A 273 -22.09 -23.52 -3.58
C ALA A 273 -23.04 -24.50 -2.87
N THR A 274 -24.34 -24.29 -3.01
CA THR A 274 -25.39 -25.09 -2.37
C THR A 274 -26.17 -25.86 -3.43
N ARG A 275 -26.29 -27.18 -3.26
CA ARG A 275 -26.98 -28.05 -4.23
C ARG A 275 -28.49 -27.78 -4.33
N PRO A 276 -29.14 -28.13 -5.45
CA PRO A 276 -30.60 -28.01 -5.60
C PRO A 276 -31.39 -28.62 -4.44
N GLY A 277 -32.43 -27.92 -3.98
CA GLY A 277 -33.32 -28.36 -2.91
C GLY A 277 -32.73 -28.36 -1.50
N VAL A 278 -31.45 -28.00 -1.33
CA VAL A 278 -30.79 -27.99 -0.03
C VAL A 278 -31.07 -26.70 0.73
N THR A 279 -31.40 -26.84 2.01
CA THR A 279 -31.49 -25.74 2.97
C THR A 279 -30.23 -25.66 3.85
N ARG A 280 -29.70 -24.45 4.04
CA ARG A 280 -28.63 -24.12 5.00
C ARG A 280 -29.10 -23.02 5.96
N GLY A 281 -28.48 -22.93 7.13
CA GLY A 281 -28.91 -22.02 8.20
C GLY A 281 -29.54 -22.80 9.36
N GLN A 282 -30.78 -22.47 9.73
CA GLN A 282 -31.50 -23.02 10.89
C GLN A 282 -30.88 -22.61 12.24
N HIS A 283 -30.53 -21.33 12.35
CA HIS A 283 -29.98 -20.76 13.58
C HIS A 283 -30.24 -19.25 13.65
N PHE A 284 -29.93 -18.64 14.79
CA PHE A 284 -29.88 -17.19 14.97
C PHE A 284 -28.59 -16.77 15.70
N HIS A 285 -28.36 -15.46 15.72
CA HIS A 285 -27.25 -14.82 16.43
C HIS A 285 -27.74 -13.79 17.44
N LEU A 286 -26.94 -13.50 18.46
CA LEU A 286 -27.26 -12.45 19.45
C LEU A 286 -26.56 -11.13 19.14
N ALA A 287 -25.36 -11.16 18.55
CA ALA A 287 -24.56 -9.97 18.25
C ALA A 287 -24.05 -9.92 16.80
N LYS A 288 -23.76 -11.08 16.21
CA LYS A 288 -23.23 -11.23 14.85
C LYS A 288 -24.16 -10.58 13.83
N VAL A 289 -23.57 -9.75 12.99
CA VAL A 289 -24.19 -9.17 11.81
C VAL A 289 -23.81 -10.05 10.63
N GLU A 290 -24.81 -10.49 9.88
CA GLU A 290 -24.61 -11.27 8.67
C GLU A 290 -25.37 -10.70 7.48
N ARG A 291 -24.76 -10.78 6.30
CA ARG A 291 -25.31 -10.31 5.03
C ARG A 291 -25.19 -11.38 3.96
N PHE A 292 -26.29 -11.69 3.30
CA PHE A 292 -26.33 -12.69 2.23
C PHE A 292 -26.55 -12.00 0.88
N VAL A 293 -25.84 -12.47 -0.15
CA VAL A 293 -26.03 -12.07 -1.56
C VAL A 293 -25.95 -13.32 -2.43
N VAL A 294 -27.04 -13.64 -3.14
CA VAL A 294 -27.04 -14.70 -4.15
C VAL A 294 -26.47 -14.14 -5.46
N LEU A 295 -25.49 -14.84 -6.03
CA LEU A 295 -24.77 -14.43 -7.25
C LEU A 295 -25.00 -15.39 -8.43
N ARG A 296 -25.51 -16.60 -8.19
CA ARG A 296 -25.95 -17.56 -9.21
C ARG A 296 -27.02 -18.48 -8.65
N GLY A 297 -27.98 -18.89 -9.47
CA GLY A 297 -29.11 -19.72 -9.07
C GLY A 297 -30.22 -18.94 -8.38
N ARG A 298 -31.26 -19.67 -7.94
CA ARG A 298 -32.44 -19.12 -7.27
C ARG A 298 -32.56 -19.67 -5.87
N ALA A 299 -32.93 -18.80 -4.92
CA ALA A 299 -33.12 -19.19 -3.54
C ALA A 299 -34.36 -18.55 -2.91
N GLU A 300 -34.81 -19.12 -1.82
CA GLU A 300 -35.68 -18.45 -0.86
C GLU A 300 -34.93 -18.32 0.47
N ILE A 301 -34.77 -17.08 0.94
CA ILE A 301 -34.26 -16.77 2.28
C ILE A 301 -35.47 -16.58 3.20
N ARG A 302 -35.48 -17.26 4.35
CA ARG A 302 -36.59 -17.22 5.30
C ARG A 302 -36.11 -16.80 6.67
N LEU A 303 -36.88 -15.95 7.34
CA LEU A 303 -36.59 -15.48 8.69
C LEU A 303 -37.81 -15.61 9.59
N ARG A 304 -37.56 -15.92 10.85
CA ARG A 304 -38.55 -15.97 11.93
C ARG A 304 -37.98 -15.34 13.19
N ARG A 305 -38.69 -14.39 13.78
CA ARG A 305 -38.30 -13.84 15.08
C ARG A 305 -38.38 -14.94 16.15
N VAL A 306 -37.34 -15.09 16.97
CA VAL A 306 -37.31 -16.09 18.04
C VAL A 306 -38.53 -15.91 18.96
N GLY A 307 -39.18 -17.04 19.31
CA GLY A 307 -40.42 -17.06 20.09
C GLY A 307 -41.70 -16.68 19.34
N GLN A 308 -41.64 -16.36 18.04
CA GLN A 308 -42.80 -16.04 17.21
C GLN A 308 -43.03 -17.09 16.12
N ARG A 309 -44.20 -17.05 15.48
CA ARG A 309 -44.61 -17.96 14.39
C ARG A 309 -44.57 -17.33 12.99
N ARG A 310 -44.56 -16.00 12.91
CA ARG A 310 -44.63 -15.29 11.63
C ARG A 310 -43.33 -15.49 10.85
N LEU A 311 -43.48 -15.94 9.61
CA LEU A 311 -42.38 -16.08 8.65
C LEU A 311 -42.31 -14.86 7.72
N VAL A 312 -41.09 -14.41 7.49
CA VAL A 312 -40.75 -13.45 6.43
C VAL A 312 -39.96 -14.21 5.37
N ARG A 313 -40.26 -13.98 4.10
CA ARG A 313 -39.66 -14.69 2.96
C ARG A 313 -39.13 -13.70 1.94
N PHE A 314 -37.97 -14.00 1.40
CA PHE A 314 -37.31 -13.25 0.35
C PHE A 314 -36.92 -14.22 -0.78
N PRO A 315 -37.72 -14.30 -1.86
CA PRO A 315 -37.25 -14.94 -3.09
C PRO A 315 -36.13 -14.09 -3.69
N VAL A 316 -35.02 -14.72 -4.03
CA VAL A 316 -33.82 -14.05 -4.56
C VAL A 316 -33.29 -14.82 -5.78
N ASP A 317 -32.75 -14.08 -6.75
CA ASP A 317 -32.19 -14.63 -7.99
C ASP A 317 -30.80 -14.03 -8.23
N GLY A 318 -29.82 -14.86 -8.55
CA GLY A 318 -28.46 -14.42 -8.87
C GLY A 318 -28.34 -13.58 -10.14
N ALA A 319 -29.34 -13.61 -11.03
CA ALA A 319 -29.42 -12.73 -12.20
C ALA A 319 -29.72 -11.27 -11.80
N GLU A 320 -30.35 -11.04 -10.65
CA GLU A 320 -30.65 -9.73 -10.09
C GLU A 320 -30.19 -9.69 -8.61
N PRO A 321 -28.87 -9.58 -8.35
CA PRO A 321 -28.33 -9.69 -7.01
C PRO A 321 -28.91 -8.63 -6.05
N VAL A 322 -29.47 -9.10 -4.94
CA VAL A 322 -29.98 -8.27 -3.85
C VAL A 322 -29.35 -8.66 -2.52
N VAL A 323 -29.36 -7.73 -1.58
CA VAL A 323 -28.89 -7.93 -0.19
C VAL A 323 -30.06 -8.31 0.71
N VAL A 324 -29.85 -9.31 1.56
CA VAL A 324 -30.70 -9.58 2.73
C VAL A 324 -29.79 -9.68 3.95
N ASP A 325 -30.01 -8.82 4.95
CA ASP A 325 -29.32 -8.87 6.24
C ASP A 325 -30.07 -9.80 7.20
N MET A 326 -29.35 -10.59 7.98
CA MET A 326 -29.91 -11.46 9.02
C MET A 326 -29.93 -10.69 10.35
N PRO A 327 -31.08 -10.17 10.82
CA PRO A 327 -31.11 -9.43 12.07
C PRO A 327 -30.88 -10.37 13.26
N THR A 328 -30.25 -9.86 14.31
CA THR A 328 -30.03 -10.63 15.54
C THR A 328 -31.38 -11.05 16.15
N MET A 329 -31.40 -12.23 16.76
CA MET A 329 -32.61 -12.86 17.34
C MET A 329 -33.68 -13.23 16.31
N TRP A 330 -33.31 -13.38 15.04
CA TRP A 330 -34.14 -13.99 14.01
C TRP A 330 -33.48 -15.28 13.52
N ALA A 331 -34.18 -16.40 13.73
CA ALA A 331 -33.82 -17.67 13.13
C ALA A 331 -33.94 -17.53 11.62
N HIS A 332 -32.93 -17.95 10.87
CA HIS A 332 -32.91 -17.78 9.43
C HIS A 332 -32.33 -18.98 8.69
N ASP A 333 -32.76 -19.14 7.45
CA ASP A 333 -32.28 -20.14 6.52
C ASP A 333 -32.30 -19.64 5.08
N ILE A 334 -31.58 -20.34 4.22
CA ILE A 334 -31.59 -20.15 2.77
C ILE A 334 -31.77 -21.53 2.12
N THR A 335 -32.71 -21.62 1.19
CA THR A 335 -32.98 -22.85 0.44
C THR A 335 -32.72 -22.60 -1.03
N ASN A 336 -31.93 -23.46 -1.67
CA ASN A 336 -31.81 -23.46 -3.13
C ASN A 336 -33.11 -23.97 -3.76
N THR A 337 -33.82 -23.09 -4.46
CA THR A 337 -35.11 -23.37 -5.11
C THR A 337 -34.97 -23.61 -6.63
N GLY A 338 -33.75 -23.50 -7.17
CA GLY A 338 -33.43 -23.80 -8.55
C GLY A 338 -33.02 -25.26 -8.78
N ASP A 339 -32.61 -25.54 -10.02
CA ASP A 339 -32.13 -26.83 -10.53
C ASP A 339 -30.61 -26.89 -10.70
N GLU A 340 -29.91 -25.77 -10.50
CA GLU A 340 -28.45 -25.66 -10.52
C GLU A 340 -27.85 -25.36 -9.13
N ASP A 341 -26.53 -25.46 -8.99
CA ASP A 341 -25.82 -25.08 -7.77
C ASP A 341 -25.91 -23.56 -7.52
N LEU A 342 -26.50 -23.20 -6.37
CA LEU A 342 -26.66 -21.84 -5.88
C LEU A 342 -25.32 -21.31 -5.34
N LEU A 343 -24.82 -20.22 -5.91
CA LEU A 343 -23.65 -19.51 -5.39
C LEU A 343 -24.12 -18.35 -4.52
N THR A 344 -23.78 -18.41 -3.23
CA THR A 344 -24.10 -17.36 -2.26
C THR A 344 -22.82 -16.81 -1.66
N LEU A 345 -22.70 -15.48 -1.67
CA LEU A 345 -21.70 -14.72 -0.93
C LEU A 345 -22.29 -14.33 0.44
N PHE A 346 -21.47 -14.49 1.46
CA PHE A 346 -21.78 -14.12 2.83
C PHE A 346 -20.74 -13.15 3.35
N TRP A 347 -21.18 -12.19 4.15
CA TRP A 347 -20.31 -11.34 4.94
C TRP A 347 -20.75 -11.36 6.40
N THR A 348 -19.79 -11.47 7.32
CA THR A 348 -20.00 -11.34 8.77
C THR A 348 -19.10 -10.24 9.33
N ASN A 349 -19.56 -9.52 10.36
CA ASN A 349 -18.74 -8.48 10.99
C ASN A 349 -17.51 -9.04 11.75
N ASP A 350 -17.61 -10.27 12.24
CA ASP A 350 -16.56 -10.95 13.01
C ASP A 350 -16.03 -12.19 12.30
N LEU A 351 -14.77 -12.53 12.59
CA LEU A 351 -14.17 -13.79 12.19
C LEU A 351 -14.81 -14.96 12.97
N PHE A 352 -15.01 -16.10 12.31
CA PHE A 352 -15.54 -17.28 12.96
C PHE A 352 -14.58 -17.83 14.05
N ASP A 353 -15.05 -17.87 15.31
CA ASP A 353 -14.40 -18.51 16.46
C ASP A 353 -15.27 -19.70 16.94
N PRO A 354 -14.84 -20.96 16.73
CA PRO A 354 -15.58 -22.13 17.18
C PRO A 354 -15.84 -22.18 18.70
N ALA A 355 -14.98 -21.55 19.51
CA ALA A 355 -15.17 -21.51 20.96
C ALA A 355 -16.22 -20.46 21.38
N ARG A 356 -16.49 -19.47 20.51
CA ARG A 356 -17.45 -18.38 20.71
C ARG A 356 -18.22 -18.08 19.41
N PRO A 357 -19.03 -19.03 18.92
CA PRO A 357 -19.57 -18.95 17.55
C PRO A 357 -20.70 -17.94 17.39
N ASP A 358 -21.31 -17.49 18.50
CA ASP A 358 -22.54 -16.68 18.54
C ASP A 358 -23.62 -17.25 17.61
N THR A 359 -23.76 -18.57 17.55
CA THR A 359 -24.66 -19.27 16.62
C THR A 359 -25.48 -20.27 17.41
N TYR A 360 -26.80 -20.06 17.44
CA TYR A 360 -27.72 -20.83 18.27
C TYR A 360 -28.71 -21.59 17.37
N PRO A 361 -28.67 -22.94 17.35
CA PRO A 361 -29.59 -23.74 16.54
C PRO A 361 -31.05 -23.45 16.89
N GLU A 362 -31.86 -23.15 15.88
CA GLU A 362 -33.30 -22.87 16.01
C GLU A 362 -33.94 -23.02 14.62
N PRO A 363 -34.88 -23.97 14.44
CA PRO A 363 -35.56 -24.15 13.16
C PRO A 363 -36.36 -22.91 12.74
N VAL A 364 -36.29 -22.50 11.47
CA VAL A 364 -37.06 -21.35 10.95
C VAL A 364 -38.55 -21.69 10.88
N ALA A 365 -38.90 -22.88 10.41
CA ALA A 365 -40.26 -23.40 10.50
C ALA A 365 -40.33 -24.40 11.67
N ALA A 366 -41.35 -24.28 12.51
CA ALA A 366 -41.67 -25.35 13.46
C ALA A 366 -42.08 -26.60 12.65
N ALA A 367 -41.57 -27.77 13.07
CA ALA A 367 -42.01 -29.05 12.55
C ALA A 367 -43.50 -29.28 12.84
#